data_AF-A0A8X6LR52-F1
#
_entry.id   AF-A0A8X6LR52-F1
#
_cell.length_a   1.000
_cell.length_b   1.000
_cell.length_c   1.000
_cell.angle_alpha   90.00
_cell.angle_beta   90.00
_cell.angle_gamma   90.00
#
_symmetry.space_group_name_H-M   'P 1'
#
loop_
_entity.id
_entity.type
_entity.pdbx_description
1 polymer ?
#
loop_
_entity_poly.entity_id
_entity_poly.type
_entity_poly.pdbx_seq_one_letter_code
_entity_poly.pdbx_strand_id
1 'polypeptide(L)'
;MPLLQTVGLRENQIVTIPATAFDENFSKLKYLMLEGNPLMCDCRLYWLLKNKPERLTGTCDTPWVYKGLELNDFKTDNLVCPLP
;
A
#
# COMPACT_ATOMS: atom_id res chain seq x y z
N MET A 1 -16.50 7.49 -4.74
CA MET A 1 -16.51 8.61 -3.76
C MET A 1 -15.63 9.74 -4.31
N PRO A 2 -16.17 10.63 -5.14
CA PRO A 2 -15.36 11.49 -6.04
C PRO A 2 -14.65 12.68 -5.37
N LEU A 3 -14.66 12.78 -4.03
CA LEU A 3 -14.04 13.88 -3.27
C LEU A 3 -13.18 13.38 -2.09
N LEU A 4 -13.03 12.06 -1.91
CA LEU A 4 -12.28 11.53 -0.77
C LEU A 4 -10.78 11.76 -0.98
N GLN A 5 -10.18 12.58 -0.13
CA GLN A 5 -8.76 12.94 -0.22
C GLN A 5 -7.89 12.20 0.80
N THR A 6 -8.46 11.76 1.92
CA THR A 6 -7.72 11.15 3.02
C THR A 6 -8.38 9.86 3.44
N VAL A 7 -7.60 8.79 3.53
CA VAL A 7 -7.99 7.48 4.06
C VAL A 7 -7.00 7.09 5.14
N GLY A 8 -7.51 6.96 6.37
CA GLY A 8 -6.75 6.44 7.51
C GLY A 8 -7.23 5.04 7.85
N LEU A 9 -6.36 4.04 7.69
CA LEU A 9 -6.62 2.63 7.98
C LEU A 9 -5.57 2.08 8.96
N ARG A 10 -5.02 2.96 9.81
CA ARG A 10 -3.98 2.62 10.79
C ARG A 10 -4.45 1.57 11.79
N GLU A 11 -3.51 0.78 12.32
CA GLU A 11 -3.74 -0.21 13.39
C GLU A 11 -4.85 -1.22 13.07
N ASN A 12 -4.91 -1.65 11.80
CA ASN A 12 -5.79 -2.72 11.36
C ASN A 12 -4.98 -3.99 11.02
N GLN A 13 -5.66 -5.01 10.50
CA GLN A 13 -5.04 -6.28 10.09
C GLN A 13 -4.93 -6.40 8.56
N ILE A 14 -4.69 -5.27 7.89
CA ILE A 14 -4.61 -5.24 6.43
C ILE A 14 -3.29 -5.86 5.97
N VAL A 15 -3.39 -6.95 5.21
CA VAL A 15 -2.23 -7.60 4.61
C VAL A 15 -1.91 -7.03 3.23
N THR A 16 -2.93 -6.73 2.44
CA THR A 16 -2.74 -6.15 1.10
C THR A 16 -3.95 -5.27 0.78
N ILE A 17 -3.76 -4.31 -0.13
CA ILE A 17 -4.89 -3.60 -0.71
C ILE A 17 -5.01 -4.01 -2.18
N PRO A 18 -6.14 -4.58 -2.63
CA PRO A 18 -6.32 -4.93 -4.02
C PRO A 18 -6.52 -3.69 -4.89
N ALA A 19 -6.12 -3.77 -6.16
CA ALA A 19 -6.26 -2.68 -7.12
C ALA A 19 -7.72 -2.21 -7.28
N THR A 20 -8.67 -3.14 -7.18
CA THR A 20 -10.11 -2.88 -7.24
C THR A 20 -10.64 -2.06 -6.05
N ALA A 21 -9.90 -1.98 -4.95
CA ALA A 21 -10.29 -1.10 -3.84
C ALA A 21 -10.13 0.39 -4.20
N PHE A 22 -9.31 0.68 -5.22
CA PHE A 22 -8.99 2.03 -5.68
C PHE A 22 -9.32 2.18 -7.18
N ASP A 23 -10.58 1.94 -7.54
CA ASP A 23 -11.13 2.28 -8.87
C ASP A 23 -11.08 3.80 -9.15
N GLU A 24 -11.46 4.23 -10.37
CA GLU A 24 -11.44 5.61 -10.90
C GLU A 24 -11.90 6.72 -9.91
N ASN A 25 -12.73 6.35 -8.95
CA ASN A 25 -13.22 7.19 -7.86
C ASN A 25 -12.16 7.65 -6.85
N PHE A 26 -11.02 6.97 -6.77
CA PHE A 26 -9.93 7.27 -5.84
C PHE A 26 -8.78 8.08 -6.45
N SER A 27 -8.93 8.52 -7.70
CA SER A 27 -7.96 9.39 -8.40
C SER A 27 -7.60 10.68 -7.65
N LYS A 28 -8.43 11.09 -6.68
CA LYS A 28 -8.22 12.30 -5.85
C LYS A 28 -7.64 12.02 -4.47
N LEU A 29 -7.30 10.77 -4.15
CA LEU A 29 -6.72 10.42 -2.88
C LEU A 29 -5.32 11.03 -2.77
N LYS A 30 -5.11 11.83 -1.73
CA LYS A 30 -3.85 12.49 -1.42
C LYS A 30 -3.13 11.81 -0.26
N TYR A 31 -3.86 11.31 0.72
CA TYR A 31 -3.29 10.78 1.95
C TYR A 31 -3.82 9.37 2.22
N LEU A 32 -2.92 8.38 2.29
CA LEU A 32 -3.22 7.01 2.68
C LEU A 32 -2.32 6.59 3.84
N MET A 33 -2.93 6.23 4.97
CA MET A 33 -2.20 5.88 6.20
C MET A 33 -2.49 4.42 6.58
N LEU A 34 -1.47 3.58 6.49
CA LEU A 34 -1.52 2.13 6.73
C LEU A 34 -0.57 1.67 7.86
N GLU A 35 -0.03 2.60 8.64
CA GLU A 35 0.82 2.29 9.80
C GLU A 35 0.16 1.28 10.76
N GLY A 36 0.94 0.38 11.33
CA GLY A 36 0.44 -0.64 12.26
C GLY A 36 -0.34 -1.77 11.60
N ASN A 37 -0.29 -1.93 10.28
CA ASN A 37 -0.85 -3.08 9.56
C ASN A 37 0.24 -4.09 9.17
N PRO A 38 -0.06 -5.42 9.16
CA PRO A 38 0.87 -6.47 8.76
C PRO A 38 0.98 -6.57 7.23
N LEU A 39 1.46 -5.50 6.58
CA LEU A 39 1.47 -5.38 5.13
C LEU A 39 2.43 -6.39 4.49
N MET A 40 1.92 -7.11 3.48
CA MET A 40 2.70 -7.96 2.61
C MET A 40 3.12 -7.19 1.37
N CYS A 41 4.40 -6.81 1.33
CA CYS A 41 5.08 -6.14 0.23
C CYS A 41 5.49 -7.12 -0.86
N ASP A 42 4.47 -7.64 -1.54
CA ASP A 42 4.60 -8.45 -2.75
C ASP A 42 3.98 -7.74 -3.97
N CYS A 43 3.96 -8.42 -5.10
CA CYS A 43 3.44 -7.90 -6.36
C CYS A 43 1.98 -7.38 -6.29
N ARG A 44 1.16 -7.79 -5.31
CA ARG A 44 -0.21 -7.31 -5.16
C ARG A 44 -0.27 -5.84 -4.72
N LEU A 45 0.80 -5.32 -4.11
CA LEU A 45 0.96 -3.90 -3.82
C LEU A 45 1.56 -3.09 -4.97
N TYR A 46 1.88 -3.71 -6.12
CA TYR A 46 2.48 -3.03 -7.26
C TYR A 46 1.67 -1.82 -7.73
N TRP A 47 0.35 -1.97 -7.82
CA TRP A 47 -0.51 -0.89 -8.30
C TRP A 47 -0.47 0.33 -7.36
N LEU A 48 -0.37 0.12 -6.05
CA LEU A 48 -0.30 1.18 -5.04
C LEU A 48 1.04 1.91 -5.10
N LEU A 49 2.13 1.15 -5.24
CA LEU A 49 3.48 1.70 -5.33
C LEU A 49 3.76 2.36 -6.69
N LYS A 50 3.03 1.98 -7.74
CA LYS A 50 3.04 2.65 -9.04
C LYS A 50 2.22 3.95 -9.03
N ASN A 51 1.10 3.97 -8.32
CA ASN A 51 0.20 5.12 -8.23
C ASN A 51 0.22 5.70 -6.81
N LYS A 52 1.42 6.01 -6.30
CA LYS A 52 1.57 6.52 -4.93
C LYS A 52 0.73 7.80 -4.74
N PRO A 53 -0.12 7.88 -3.71
CA PRO A 53 -0.74 9.14 -3.33
C PRO A 53 0.34 10.12 -2.84
N GLU A 54 -0.01 11.39 -2.72
CA GLU A 54 0.90 12.47 -2.26
C GLU A 54 1.61 12.12 -0.94
N ARG A 55 0.91 11.43 -0.03
CA ARG A 55 1.47 10.86 1.19
C ARG A 55 0.96 9.45 1.41
N LEU A 56 1.89 8.50 1.40
CA LEU A 56 1.65 7.10 1.75
C LEU A 56 2.44 6.76 3.01
N THR A 57 1.78 6.30 4.07
CA THR A 57 2.46 5.80 5.27
C THR A 57 2.11 4.34 5.53
N GLY A 58 3.06 3.60 6.07
CA GLY A 58 2.97 2.17 6.29
C GLY A 58 4.33 1.50 6.09
N THR A 59 4.54 0.40 6.81
CA THR A 59 5.78 -0.38 6.74
C THR A 59 5.47 -1.80 6.32
N CYS A 60 6.35 -2.40 5.53
CA CYS A 60 6.26 -3.80 5.19
C CYS A 60 6.46 -4.65 6.44
N ASP A 61 5.62 -5.66 6.64
CA ASP A 61 5.81 -6.69 7.66
C ASP A 61 6.34 -7.99 7.05
N THR A 62 5.89 -8.30 5.83
CA THR A 62 6.34 -9.47 5.05
C THR A 62 6.60 -9.08 3.59
N PRO A 63 7.48 -9.80 2.86
CA PRO A 63 8.42 -10.80 3.35
C PRO A 63 9.49 -10.18 4.27
N TRP A 64 10.11 -11.00 5.12
CA TRP A 64 11.12 -10.59 6.11
C TRP A 64 12.27 -9.73 5.55
N VAL A 65 12.66 -9.94 4.29
CA VAL A 65 13.69 -9.15 3.58
C VAL A 65 13.34 -7.66 3.52
N TYR A 66 12.04 -7.35 3.53
CA TYR A 66 11.52 -6.00 3.46
C TYR A 66 10.93 -5.52 4.77
N LYS A 67 10.94 -6.34 5.83
CA LYS A 67 10.29 -6.01 7.10
C LYS A 67 10.87 -4.72 7.68
N GLY A 68 9.99 -3.79 8.04
CA GLY A 68 10.33 -2.47 8.56
C GLY A 68 10.60 -1.40 7.49
N LEU A 69 10.63 -1.76 6.20
CA LEU A 69 10.84 -0.77 5.13
C LEU A 69 9.56 0.02 4.87
N GLU A 70 9.69 1.34 4.73
CA GLU A 70 8.55 2.22 4.51
C GLU A 70 8.01 2.09 3.07
N LEU A 71 6.69 2.03 2.92
CA LEU A 71 6.04 1.99 1.60
C LEU A 71 6.35 3.21 0.73
N ASN A 72 6.58 4.37 1.36
CA ASN A 72 6.94 5.59 0.65
C ASN A 72 8.27 5.44 -0.10
N ASP A 73 9.24 4.77 0.53
CA ASP A 73 10.59 4.57 0.00
C ASP A 73 10.75 3.22 -0.74
N PHE A 74 9.73 2.36 -0.64
CA PHE A 74 9.72 1.06 -1.32
C PHE A 74 9.69 1.22 -2.85
N LYS A 75 10.59 0.52 -3.55
CA LYS A 75 10.67 0.49 -5.02
C LYS A 75 9.88 -0.68 -5.59
N THR A 76 9.19 -0.45 -6.71
CA THR A 76 8.38 -1.46 -7.39
C THR A 76 9.20 -2.64 -7.93
N ASP A 77 10.48 -2.43 -8.24
CA ASP A 77 11.37 -3.46 -8.81
C ASP A 77 11.69 -4.59 -7.83
N ASN A 78 11.44 -4.37 -6.53
CA ASN A 78 11.66 -5.34 -5.47
C ASN A 78 10.43 -6.25 -5.23
N LEU A 79 9.33 -6.06 -5.95
CA LEU A 79 8.11 -6.82 -5.72
C LEU A 79 8.15 -8.16 -6.45
N VAL A 80 8.11 -9.25 -5.69
CA VAL A 80 8.04 -10.61 -6.21
C VAL A 80 6.76 -11.26 -5.69
N CYS A 81 5.98 -11.91 -6.56
CA CYS A 81 4.85 -12.72 -6.11
C CYS A 81 5.37 -14.07 -5.58
N PRO A 82 4.90 -14.56 -4.42
CA PRO A 82 5.03 -15.99 -4.13
C PRO A 82 4.32 -16.78 -5.24
N LEU A 83 4.98 -17.80 -5.78
CA LEU A 83 4.37 -18.74 -6.71
C LEU A 83 3.27 -19.54 -5.97
N PRO A 84 2.12 -19.81 -6.61
CA PRO A 84 1.06 -20.63 -6.03
C PRO A 84 1.50 -22.07 -5.76
#